data_AF-A0A0J1FKD8-F1
#
_entry.id   AF-A0A0J1FKD8-F1
#
_cell.length_a   1.000
_cell.length_b   1.000
_cell.length_c   1.000
_cell.angle_alpha   90.00
_cell.angle_beta   90.00
_cell.angle_gamma   90.00
#
_symmetry.space_group_name_H-M   'P 1'
#
loop_
_entity.id
_entity.type
_entity.pdbx_description
1 polymer ?
#
loop_
_entity_poly.entity_id
_entity_poly.type
_entity_poly.pdbx_seq_one_letter_code
_entity_poly.pdbx_strand_id
1 'polypeptide(L)'
;AGADVGARASQIRDDLFAVPRASERDMLSIQTDDRALWIDNWRRLALSALDTDALKDHPQRAEFRRQIETWNGRADADATGYRLVRAFYFSLYDAWFGKLDADIAAPGLQLGYRAASSRYDAVMEALAAHRAWVPEGFTDWRAFMLDRIDHAIDQLPPGTKLEDARWGDRNRAAIEH
;
A
#
# COMPACT_ATOMS: atom_id res chain seq x y z
N ALA A 1 -15.16 4.91 5.09
CA ALA A 1 -13.87 5.51 4.70
C ALA A 1 -14.12 6.96 4.33
N GLY A 2 -13.64 7.89 5.15
CA GLY A 2 -13.74 9.32 4.91
C GLY A 2 -12.49 9.81 4.18
N ALA A 3 -12.72 10.62 3.14
CA ALA A 3 -11.74 11.41 2.38
C ALA A 3 -10.36 10.77 2.15
N ASP A 4 -10.29 9.91 1.13
CA ASP A 4 -9.05 9.60 0.41
C ASP A 4 -8.44 10.92 -0.12
N VAL A 5 -7.10 11.03 -0.17
CA VAL A 5 -6.36 12.17 -0.78
C VAL A 5 -6.74 12.42 -2.24
N GLY A 6 -7.57 11.57 -2.83
CA GLY A 6 -8.22 11.79 -4.10
C GLY A 6 -7.38 11.24 -5.23
N ALA A 7 -6.57 10.21 -4.98
CA ALA A 7 -5.77 9.59 -6.03
C ALA A 7 -6.66 9.06 -7.17
N ARG A 8 -7.74 8.35 -6.81
CA ARG A 8 -8.72 7.88 -7.80
C ARG A 8 -9.44 9.03 -8.50
N ALA A 9 -9.83 10.06 -7.75
CA ALA A 9 -10.50 11.24 -8.32
C ALA A 9 -9.58 12.01 -9.28
N SER A 10 -8.29 12.14 -8.96
CA SER A 10 -7.28 12.78 -9.80
C SER A 10 -7.07 12.00 -11.09
N GLN A 11 -6.98 10.67 -11.00
CA GLN A 11 -6.85 9.82 -12.18
C GLN A 11 -8.08 9.91 -13.10
N ILE A 12 -9.29 9.83 -12.53
CA ILE A 12 -10.54 10.02 -13.31
C ILE A 12 -10.54 11.39 -13.99
N ARG A 13 -10.19 12.45 -13.26
CA ARG A 13 -10.09 13.82 -13.81
C ARG A 13 -9.12 13.87 -14.98
N ASP A 14 -7.92 13.32 -14.82
CA ASP A 14 -6.86 13.37 -15.82
C ASP A 14 -7.25 12.57 -17.06
N ASP A 15 -7.87 11.40 -16.88
CA ASP A 15 -8.37 10.57 -17.99
C ASP A 15 -9.55 11.24 -18.72
N LEU A 16 -10.45 11.91 -18.00
CA LEU A 16 -11.54 12.69 -18.62
C LEU A 16 -10.99 13.88 -19.43
N PHE A 17 -9.99 14.59 -18.92
CA PHE A 17 -9.35 15.68 -19.69
C PHE A 17 -8.60 15.19 -20.92
N ALA A 18 -8.13 13.94 -20.94
CA ALA A 18 -7.50 13.34 -22.10
C ALA A 18 -8.50 12.95 -23.21
N VAL A 19 -9.82 12.97 -22.95
CA VAL A 19 -10.87 12.57 -23.91
C VAL A 19 -11.84 13.74 -24.15
N PRO A 20 -11.57 14.62 -25.16
CA PRO A 20 -12.38 15.83 -25.41
C PRO A 20 -13.87 15.58 -25.74
N ARG A 21 -14.20 14.38 -26.25
CA ARG A 21 -15.57 13.91 -26.48
C ARG A 21 -15.63 12.42 -26.15
N ALA A 22 -16.14 12.09 -24.98
CA ALA A 22 -16.20 10.71 -24.51
C ALA A 22 -17.38 9.94 -25.15
N SER A 23 -17.09 8.75 -25.65
CA SER A 23 -18.10 7.72 -25.92
C SER A 23 -18.44 6.92 -24.65
N GLU A 24 -19.50 6.12 -24.70
CA GLU A 24 -19.82 5.18 -23.60
C GLU A 24 -18.66 4.22 -23.30
N ARG A 25 -17.94 3.78 -24.33
CA ARG A 25 -16.78 2.88 -24.18
C ARG A 25 -15.63 3.56 -23.44
N ASP A 26 -15.40 4.85 -23.70
CA ASP A 26 -14.37 5.62 -23.01
C ASP A 26 -14.74 5.77 -21.53
N MET A 27 -16.01 6.12 -21.25
CA MET A 27 -16.51 6.24 -19.88
C MET A 27 -16.40 4.93 -19.10
N LEU A 28 -16.75 3.80 -19.73
CA LEU A 28 -16.60 2.48 -19.12
C LEU A 28 -15.12 2.18 -18.83
N SER A 29 -14.24 2.45 -19.79
CA SER A 29 -12.80 2.19 -19.65
C SER A 29 -12.18 2.99 -18.50
N ILE A 30 -12.57 4.26 -18.35
CA ILE A 30 -12.18 5.10 -17.21
C ILE A 30 -12.69 4.50 -15.91
N GLN A 31 -13.95 4.06 -15.87
CA GLN A 31 -14.56 3.53 -14.64
C GLN A 31 -13.90 2.23 -14.18
N THR A 32 -13.53 1.35 -15.12
CA THR A 32 -12.87 0.06 -14.87
C THR A 32 -11.35 0.14 -14.80
N ASP A 33 -10.76 1.33 -14.86
CA ASP A 33 -9.31 1.49 -14.74
C ASP A 33 -8.81 1.10 -13.33
N ASP A 34 -7.88 0.16 -13.30
CA ASP A 34 -7.26 -0.43 -12.11
C ASP A 34 -5.78 -0.03 -11.94
N ARG A 35 -5.25 0.87 -12.79
CA ARG A 35 -3.88 1.40 -12.65
C ARG A 35 -3.70 1.97 -11.24
N ALA A 36 -2.72 1.47 -10.51
CA ALA A 36 -2.50 1.77 -9.10
C ALA A 36 -1.39 2.81 -8.89
N LEU A 37 -1.48 3.94 -9.59
CA LEU A 37 -0.42 4.96 -9.65
C LEU A 37 -0.01 5.52 -8.28
N TRP A 38 -0.98 5.67 -7.37
CA TRP A 38 -0.76 6.23 -6.04
C TRP A 38 0.24 5.42 -5.20
N ILE A 39 0.31 4.11 -5.43
CA ILE A 39 1.09 3.23 -4.55
C ILE A 39 2.54 3.08 -5.01
N ASP A 40 2.87 3.59 -6.19
CA ASP A 40 4.17 3.39 -6.84
C ASP A 40 5.32 4.05 -6.06
N ASN A 41 5.04 5.11 -5.30
CA ASN A 41 6.03 5.69 -4.39
C ASN A 41 6.46 4.69 -3.30
N TRP A 42 5.51 3.93 -2.75
CA TRP A 42 5.77 2.92 -1.73
C TRP A 42 6.49 1.69 -2.32
N ARG A 43 6.18 1.32 -3.56
CA ARG A 43 6.94 0.31 -4.30
C ARG A 43 8.40 0.70 -4.42
N ARG A 44 8.70 1.93 -4.86
CA ARG A 44 10.07 2.45 -4.97
C ARG A 44 10.79 2.47 -3.63
N LEU A 45 10.10 2.89 -2.56
CA LEU A 45 10.65 2.90 -1.21
C LEU A 45 11.05 1.48 -0.77
N ALA A 46 10.17 0.49 -0.94
CA ALA A 46 10.49 -0.90 -0.61
C ALA A 46 11.66 -1.45 -1.44
N LEU A 47 11.67 -1.21 -2.76
CA LEU A 47 12.77 -1.60 -3.64
C LEU A 47 14.11 -0.95 -3.21
N SER A 48 14.08 0.29 -2.75
CA SER A 48 15.28 0.99 -2.28
C SER A 48 15.87 0.41 -0.99
N ALA A 49 15.03 -0.19 -0.13
CA ALA A 49 15.46 -0.85 1.10
C ALA A 49 15.99 -2.27 0.84
N LEU A 50 15.50 -2.95 -0.21
CA LEU A 50 15.84 -4.32 -0.59
C LEU A 50 17.13 -4.40 -1.44
N ASP A 51 18.20 -3.79 -0.92
CA ASP A 51 19.57 -3.86 -1.46
C ASP A 51 20.18 -5.27 -1.37
N THR A 52 21.34 -5.48 -2.00
CA THR A 52 22.00 -6.80 -2.05
C THR A 52 22.21 -7.43 -0.66
N ASP A 53 22.56 -6.61 0.34
CA ASP A 53 22.81 -7.09 1.70
C ASP A 53 21.51 -7.46 2.40
N ALA A 54 20.41 -6.73 2.18
CA ALA A 54 19.09 -7.03 2.72
C ALA A 54 18.54 -8.37 2.21
N LEU A 55 18.94 -8.80 1.02
CA LEU A 55 18.50 -10.05 0.38
C LEU A 55 19.35 -11.26 0.79
N LYS A 56 20.58 -11.03 1.25
CA LYS A 56 21.50 -12.11 1.62
C LYS A 56 20.92 -12.93 2.75
N ASP A 57 20.81 -14.25 2.55
CA ASP A 57 20.23 -15.20 3.52
C ASP A 57 18.76 -14.90 3.91
N HIS A 58 18.05 -14.07 3.14
CA HIS A 58 16.65 -13.69 3.36
C HIS A 58 15.79 -14.02 2.12
N PRO A 59 15.46 -15.30 1.87
CA PRO A 59 14.76 -15.72 0.66
C PRO A 59 13.37 -15.09 0.50
N GLN A 60 12.65 -14.82 1.60
CA GLN A 60 11.35 -14.16 1.53
C GLN A 60 11.45 -12.69 1.10
N ARG A 61 12.49 -11.97 1.53
CA ARG A 61 12.75 -10.60 1.05
C ARG A 61 13.10 -10.60 -0.44
N ALA A 62 13.88 -11.58 -0.89
CA ALA A 62 14.20 -11.74 -2.31
C ALA A 62 12.95 -12.01 -3.16
N GLU A 63 12.05 -12.86 -2.67
CA GLU A 63 10.79 -13.14 -3.34
C GLU A 63 9.84 -11.94 -3.31
N PHE A 64 9.73 -11.24 -2.17
CA PHE A 64 8.96 -10.00 -2.06
C PHE A 64 9.45 -8.96 -3.08
N ARG A 65 10.77 -8.75 -3.15
CA ARG A 65 11.38 -7.87 -4.15
C ARG A 65 10.99 -8.28 -5.56
N ARG A 66 11.15 -9.56 -5.91
CA ARG A 66 10.83 -10.07 -7.25
C ARG A 66 9.38 -9.77 -7.63
N GLN A 67 8.44 -10.07 -6.74
CA GLN A 67 7.01 -9.85 -6.97
C GLN A 67 6.67 -8.37 -7.21
N ILE A 68 7.25 -7.46 -6.43
CA ILE A 68 7.00 -6.02 -6.60
C ILE A 68 7.80 -5.43 -7.77
N GLU A 69 8.93 -6.04 -8.16
CA GLU A 69 9.75 -5.60 -9.30
C GLU A 69 9.11 -5.97 -10.63
N THR A 70 8.51 -7.15 -10.76
CA THR A 70 7.84 -7.61 -11.99
C THR A 70 6.39 -7.14 -12.12
N TRP A 71 5.85 -6.44 -11.12
CA TRP A 71 4.48 -6.00 -11.11
C TRP A 71 4.18 -4.94 -12.20
N ASN A 72 3.07 -5.12 -12.90
CA ASN A 72 2.60 -4.32 -14.03
C ASN A 72 2.00 -2.95 -13.64
N GLY A 73 1.94 -2.62 -12.34
CA GLY A 73 1.38 -1.35 -11.86
C GLY A 73 -0.14 -1.31 -11.74
N ARG A 74 -0.83 -2.45 -11.86
CA ARG A 74 -2.30 -2.55 -11.79
C ARG A 74 -2.79 -3.33 -10.58
N ALA A 75 -3.97 -2.95 -10.07
CA ALA A 75 -4.65 -3.62 -8.97
C ALA A 75 -5.58 -4.76 -9.46
N ASP A 76 -5.11 -5.55 -10.43
CA ASP A 76 -5.84 -6.69 -10.99
C ASP A 76 -6.03 -7.81 -9.95
N ALA A 77 -6.99 -8.72 -10.16
CA ALA A 77 -7.28 -9.80 -9.20
C ALA A 77 -6.06 -10.69 -8.90
N ASP A 78 -5.23 -10.97 -9.90
CA ASP A 78 -4.02 -11.78 -9.75
C ASP A 78 -2.78 -10.97 -9.34
N ALA A 79 -2.92 -9.67 -9.05
CA ALA A 79 -1.79 -8.76 -8.78
C ALA A 79 -1.17 -8.99 -7.39
N THR A 80 -0.27 -9.97 -7.29
CA THR A 80 0.51 -10.26 -6.09
C THR A 80 1.38 -9.07 -5.66
N GLY A 81 2.12 -8.47 -6.59
CA GLY A 81 2.95 -7.30 -6.29
C GLY A 81 2.16 -6.13 -5.70
N TYR A 82 0.94 -5.86 -6.21
CA TYR A 82 0.07 -4.85 -5.63
C TYR A 82 -0.32 -5.18 -4.19
N ARG A 83 -0.73 -6.42 -3.90
CA ARG A 83 -1.08 -6.86 -2.54
C ARG A 83 0.08 -6.66 -1.56
N LEU A 84 1.29 -7.00 -1.98
CA LEU A 84 2.50 -6.90 -1.16
C LEU A 84 2.90 -5.45 -0.88
N VAL A 85 2.91 -4.58 -1.90
CA VAL A 85 3.18 -3.14 -1.68
C VAL A 85 2.11 -2.53 -0.78
N ARG A 86 0.84 -2.94 -0.91
CA ARG A 86 -0.25 -2.47 -0.06
C ARG A 86 -0.11 -2.95 1.39
N ALA A 87 0.34 -4.19 1.60
CA ALA A 87 0.66 -4.68 2.93
C ALA A 87 1.81 -3.89 3.57
N PHE A 88 2.88 -3.61 2.82
CA PHE A 88 3.98 -2.76 3.26
C PHE A 88 3.51 -1.34 3.63
N TYR A 89 2.73 -0.70 2.77
CA TYR A 89 2.13 0.61 3.08
C TYR A 89 1.30 0.58 4.39
N PHE A 90 0.47 -0.43 4.61
CA PHE A 90 -0.30 -0.54 5.86
C PHE A 90 0.59 -0.83 7.08
N SER A 91 1.68 -1.57 6.92
CA SER A 91 2.64 -1.80 8.01
C SER A 91 3.35 -0.51 8.46
N LEU A 92 3.58 0.43 7.53
CA LEU A 92 4.10 1.76 7.84
C LEU A 92 3.06 2.60 8.58
N TYR A 93 1.81 2.57 8.12
CA TYR A 93 0.70 3.23 8.82
C TYR A 93 0.59 2.73 10.26
N ASP A 94 0.60 1.42 10.47
CA ASP A 94 0.53 0.81 11.80
C ASP A 94 1.71 1.22 12.69
N ALA A 95 2.93 1.23 12.15
CA ALA A 95 4.10 1.65 12.92
C ALA A 95 4.08 3.12 13.34
N TRP A 96 3.57 4.02 12.49
CA TRP A 96 3.51 5.45 12.82
C TRP A 96 2.29 5.85 13.64
N PHE A 97 1.14 5.22 13.38
CA PHE A 97 -0.14 5.67 13.92
C PHE A 97 -0.88 4.61 14.72
N GLY A 98 -0.43 3.35 14.77
CA GLY A 98 -1.13 2.27 15.48
C GLY A 98 -1.33 2.56 16.97
N LYS A 99 -0.34 3.17 17.63
CA LYS A 99 -0.51 3.66 19.01
C LYS A 99 -1.56 4.77 19.12
N LEU A 100 -1.53 5.74 18.20
CA LEU A 100 -2.51 6.83 18.17
C LEU A 100 -3.92 6.28 17.93
N ASP A 101 -4.06 5.31 17.03
CA ASP A 101 -5.32 4.63 16.74
C ASP A 101 -5.85 3.91 17.99
N ALA A 102 -4.99 3.21 18.73
CA ALA A 102 -5.36 2.58 19.99
C ALA A 102 -5.83 3.60 21.04
N ASP A 103 -5.13 4.74 21.16
CA ASP A 103 -5.47 5.81 22.11
C ASP A 103 -6.81 6.50 21.71
N ILE A 104 -7.07 6.69 20.41
CA ILE A 104 -8.35 7.24 19.90
C ILE A 104 -9.51 6.26 20.11
N ALA A 105 -9.25 4.96 19.97
CA ALA A 105 -10.27 3.92 20.12
C ALA A 105 -10.61 3.60 21.58
N ALA A 106 -9.72 3.91 22.53
CA ALA A 106 -9.87 3.62 23.96
C ALA A 106 -11.24 3.97 24.60
N PRO A 107 -11.92 5.10 24.29
CA PRO A 107 -13.26 5.40 24.82
C PRO A 107 -14.39 4.60 24.16
N GLY A 108 -14.10 3.52 23.43
CA GLY A 108 -15.09 2.72 22.70
C GLY A 108 -15.47 3.28 21.33
N LEU A 109 -14.72 4.27 20.84
CA LEU A 109 -14.92 4.85 19.52
C LEU A 109 -14.34 3.89 18.46
N GLN A 110 -15.13 3.56 17.44
CA GLN A 110 -14.63 2.83 16.26
C GLN A 110 -13.97 3.81 15.28
N LEU A 111 -12.98 4.55 15.76
CA LEU A 111 -12.28 5.62 15.03
C LEU A 111 -10.76 5.39 15.11
N GLY A 112 -10.07 5.80 14.05
CA GLY A 112 -8.62 5.90 13.98
C GLY A 112 -8.23 7.17 13.24
N TYR A 113 -6.93 7.50 13.22
CA TYR A 113 -6.39 8.69 12.59
C TYR A 113 -6.80 8.80 11.12
N ARG A 114 -6.79 7.68 10.38
CA ARG A 114 -7.26 7.60 9.00
C ARG A 114 -8.73 7.99 8.83
N ALA A 115 -9.59 7.64 9.80
CA ALA A 115 -10.99 8.04 9.77
C ALA A 115 -11.18 9.52 10.16
N ALA A 116 -10.30 10.04 11.01
CA ALA A 116 -10.35 11.40 11.53
C ALA A 116 -9.73 12.45 10.59
N SER A 117 -8.80 12.07 9.70
CA SER A 117 -8.06 13.01 8.85
C SER A 117 -7.74 12.42 7.48
N SER A 118 -8.13 13.13 6.42
CA SER A 118 -7.74 12.82 5.04
C SER A 118 -6.26 13.06 4.74
N ARG A 119 -5.54 13.71 5.65
CA ARG A 119 -4.13 14.08 5.46
C ARG A 119 -3.14 12.99 5.85
N TYR A 120 -3.60 11.86 6.36
CA TYR A 120 -2.72 10.80 6.84
C TYR A 120 -1.72 10.33 5.76
N ASP A 121 -2.18 10.18 4.51
CA ASP A 121 -1.32 9.85 3.37
C ASP A 121 -0.23 10.90 3.13
N ALA A 122 -0.59 12.18 3.11
CA ALA A 122 0.37 13.27 2.94
C ALA A 122 1.40 13.32 4.09
N VAL A 123 0.98 12.99 5.32
CA VAL A 123 1.90 12.88 6.46
C VAL A 123 2.86 11.70 6.26
N MET A 124 2.35 10.53 5.89
CA MET A 124 3.19 9.36 5.61
C MET A 124 4.20 9.65 4.49
N GLU A 125 3.77 10.28 3.40
CA GLU A 125 4.64 10.67 2.30
C GLU A 125 5.74 11.64 2.76
N ALA A 126 5.41 12.62 3.61
CA ALA A 126 6.38 13.55 4.16
C ALA A 126 7.39 12.84 5.08
N LEU A 127 6.94 11.93 5.94
CA LEU A 127 7.80 11.12 6.80
C LEU A 127 8.76 10.27 5.97
N ALA A 128 8.25 9.59 4.94
CA ALA A 128 9.05 8.79 4.02
C ALA A 128 10.08 9.62 3.23
N ALA A 129 9.66 10.75 2.66
CA ALA A 129 10.52 11.62 1.86
C ALA A 129 11.71 12.18 2.67
N HIS A 130 11.48 12.49 3.95
CA HIS A 130 12.52 13.03 4.84
C HIS A 130 13.20 11.97 5.70
N ARG A 131 12.84 10.68 5.53
CA ARG A 131 13.28 9.57 6.39
C ARG A 131 13.13 9.89 7.89
N ALA A 132 12.05 10.58 8.22
CA ALA A 132 11.80 11.15 9.53
C ALA A 132 10.99 10.21 10.41
N TRP A 133 11.12 10.38 11.73
CA TRP A 133 10.39 9.64 12.76
C TRP A 133 10.51 8.11 12.60
N VAL A 134 11.74 7.64 12.77
CA VAL A 134 12.04 6.22 12.97
C VAL A 134 11.48 5.84 14.36
N PRO A 135 10.55 4.86 14.46
CA PRO A 135 10.04 4.41 15.76
C PRO A 135 11.16 3.89 16.68
N GLU A 136 10.92 3.93 17.98
CA GLU A 136 11.85 3.37 18.98
C GLU A 136 12.08 1.87 18.73
N GLY A 137 13.31 1.39 18.95
CA GLY A 137 13.70 0.00 18.73
C GLY A 137 14.41 -0.26 17.40
N PHE A 138 14.40 0.70 16.46
CA PHE A 138 15.17 0.61 15.22
C PHE A 138 16.43 1.47 15.28
N THR A 139 17.53 0.94 14.77
CA THR A 139 18.83 1.64 14.72
C THR A 139 18.85 2.78 13.72
N ASP A 140 18.17 2.62 12.59
CA ASP A 140 18.10 3.62 11.53
C ASP A 140 16.86 3.39 10.64
N TRP A 141 16.69 4.28 9.65
CA TRP A 141 15.62 4.20 8.67
C TRP A 141 15.62 2.90 7.87
N ARG A 142 16.80 2.36 7.54
CA ARG A 142 16.90 1.13 6.74
C ARG A 142 16.40 -0.07 7.54
N ALA A 143 16.82 -0.19 8.80
CA ALA A 143 16.33 -1.23 9.71
C ALA A 143 14.82 -1.16 9.87
N PHE A 144 14.26 0.04 10.03
CA PHE A 144 12.81 0.24 10.08
C PHE A 144 12.10 -0.21 8.79
N MET A 145 12.58 0.20 7.61
CA MET A 145 11.97 -0.23 6.34
C MET A 145 12.00 -1.74 6.13
N LEU A 146 13.12 -2.40 6.46
CA LEU A 146 13.26 -3.85 6.32
C LEU A 146 12.33 -4.60 7.26
N ASP A 147 12.25 -4.17 8.52
CA ASP A 147 11.32 -4.74 9.50
C ASP A 147 9.87 -4.58 9.05
N ARG A 148 9.50 -3.45 8.45
CA ARG A 148 8.15 -3.23 7.91
C ARG A 148 7.84 -4.11 6.70
N ILE A 149 8.83 -4.41 5.86
CA ILE A 149 8.69 -5.40 4.79
C ILE A 149 8.48 -6.80 5.38
N ASP A 150 9.27 -7.19 6.38
CA ASP A 150 9.14 -8.50 7.03
C ASP A 150 7.78 -8.63 7.71
N HIS A 151 7.33 -7.59 8.42
CA HIS A 151 5.98 -7.54 9.00
C HIS A 151 4.90 -7.73 7.92
N ALA A 152 5.04 -7.08 6.75
CA ALA A 152 4.08 -7.24 5.66
C ALA A 152 4.04 -8.67 5.09
N ILE A 153 5.18 -9.37 5.09
CA ILE A 153 5.27 -10.79 4.72
C ILE A 153 4.58 -11.66 5.78
N ASP A 154 4.85 -11.40 7.06
CA ASP A 154 4.31 -12.18 8.20
C ASP A 154 2.80 -12.04 8.38
N GLN A 155 2.21 -10.92 7.93
CA GLN A 155 0.77 -10.70 7.96
C GLN A 155 -0.01 -11.45 6.85
N LEU A 156 0.68 -12.20 5.99
CA LEU A 156 -0.03 -13.08 5.05
C LEU A 156 -0.72 -14.23 5.79
N PRO A 157 -1.87 -14.73 5.28
CA PRO A 157 -2.54 -15.86 5.90
C PRO A 157 -1.59 -17.07 6.00
N PRO A 158 -1.64 -17.84 7.10
CA PRO A 158 -0.75 -18.99 7.30
C PRO A 158 -0.71 -19.93 6.09
N GLY A 159 0.50 -20.31 5.68
CA GLY A 159 0.72 -21.20 4.53
C GLY A 159 0.61 -20.53 3.14
N THR A 160 0.28 -19.24 3.07
CA THR A 160 0.27 -18.50 1.79
C THR A 160 1.71 -18.21 1.36
N LYS A 161 2.10 -18.72 0.20
CA LYS A 161 3.37 -18.31 -0.43
C LYS A 161 3.24 -16.91 -1.00
N LEU A 162 4.36 -16.18 -1.07
CA LEU A 162 4.36 -14.81 -1.55
C LEU A 162 3.83 -14.72 -2.98
N GLU A 163 4.25 -15.62 -3.87
CA GLU A 163 3.79 -15.70 -5.26
C GLU A 163 2.28 -15.97 -5.41
N ASP A 164 1.67 -16.63 -4.43
CA ASP A 164 0.25 -16.98 -4.40
C ASP A 164 -0.61 -15.95 -3.67
N ALA A 165 0.00 -14.88 -3.14
CA ALA A 165 -0.69 -13.83 -2.40
C ALA A 165 -1.45 -12.88 -3.35
N ARG A 166 -2.52 -13.37 -3.98
CA ARG A 166 -3.30 -12.61 -4.97
C ARG A 166 -4.13 -11.51 -4.33
N TRP A 167 -4.28 -10.38 -5.03
CA TRP A 167 -5.07 -9.25 -4.54
C TRP A 167 -6.56 -9.58 -4.45
N GLY A 168 -7.10 -10.31 -5.42
CA GLY A 168 -8.50 -10.72 -5.49
C GLY A 168 -8.94 -11.64 -4.34
N ASP A 169 -8.01 -12.39 -3.74
CA ASP A 169 -8.33 -13.18 -2.54
C ASP A 169 -8.51 -12.31 -1.29
N ARG A 170 -7.79 -11.18 -1.22
CA ARG A 170 -7.91 -10.20 -0.13
C ARG A 170 -9.05 -9.21 -0.36
N ASN A 171 -9.34 -8.88 -1.61
CA ASN A 171 -10.32 -7.85 -1.99
C ASN A 171 -11.50 -8.47 -2.75
N ARG A 172 -12.34 -9.20 -2.01
CA ARG A 172 -13.56 -9.81 -2.54
C ARG A 172 -14.77 -8.92 -2.26
N ALA A 173 -15.63 -8.74 -3.26
CA ALA A 173 -16.94 -8.15 -3.04
C ALA A 173 -17.89 -9.22 -2.47
N ALA A 174 -18.50 -8.93 -1.32
CA ALA A 174 -19.61 -9.69 -0.78
C ALA A 174 -20.91 -8.94 -1.12
N ILE A 175 -21.67 -9.47 -2.07
CA ILE A 175 -22.97 -8.90 -2.48
C ILE A 175 -24.05 -9.83 -1.93
N GLU A 176 -24.88 -9.31 -1.05
CA GLU A 176 -26.03 -10.00 -0.47
C GLU A 176 -27.33 -9.36 -0.99
N HIS A 177 -28.40 -10.16 -1.13
CA HIS A 177 -29.69 -9.77 -1.71
C HIS A 177 -30.77 -9.62 -0.65
#